data_AF-A0A9D3N137-F1
#
_entry.id   AF-A0A9D3N137-F1
#
_cell.length_a   1.000
_cell.length_b   1.000
_cell.length_c   1.000
_cell.angle_alpha   90.00
_cell.angle_beta   90.00
_cell.angle_gamma   90.00
#
_symmetry.space_group_name_H-M   'P 1'
#
loop_
_entity.id
_entity.type
_entity.pdbx_description
1 polymer ?
#
loop_
_entity_poly.entity_id
_entity_poly.type
_entity_poly.pdbx_seq_one_letter_code
_entity_poly.pdbx_strand_id
1 'polypeptide(L)'
;MFTKDTLNFSHLKITDTVLQPDRRSSPGTKLIVSDAALPVPVLTVLPPSSEELKSNKATLVCLASDMSVGFADVRWLVNGNSVTSGVITGSVQQQDNKKFTLSSYLTIDGCEWDNSKVITCEVSAGGKAASVKINKSECSE
;
A
#
# COMPACT_ATOMS: atom_id res chain seq x y z
N MET A 1 -22.18 -26.85 32.17
CA MET A 1 -20.81 -27.29 31.83
C MET A 1 -20.32 -26.34 30.76
N PHE A 2 -19.66 -25.24 31.15
CA PHE A 2 -19.10 -24.28 30.20
C PHE A 2 -17.69 -24.77 29.88
N THR A 3 -17.49 -25.28 28.67
CA THR A 3 -16.15 -25.59 28.17
C THR A 3 -15.35 -24.29 28.16
N LYS A 4 -14.21 -24.30 28.86
CA LYS A 4 -13.26 -23.19 28.84
C LYS A 4 -12.53 -23.30 27.51
N ASP A 5 -13.11 -22.73 26.45
CA ASP A 5 -12.48 -22.62 25.15
C ASP A 5 -11.17 -21.86 25.33
N THR A 6 -10.07 -22.60 25.38
CA THR A 6 -8.73 -22.04 25.51
C THR A 6 -8.38 -21.47 24.16
N LEU A 7 -8.65 -20.18 23.96
CA LEU A 7 -8.25 -19.45 22.76
C LEU A 7 -6.72 -19.53 22.64
N ASN A 8 -6.23 -20.28 21.64
CA ASN A 8 -4.81 -20.41 21.36
C ASN A 8 -4.37 -19.24 20.47
N PHE A 9 -3.51 -18.37 21.00
CA PHE A 9 -3.06 -17.14 20.36
C PHE A 9 -1.68 -17.27 19.67
N SER A 10 -1.12 -18.49 19.56
CA SER A 10 0.21 -18.71 18.97
C SER A 10 0.33 -18.31 17.50
N HIS A 11 -0.80 -18.15 16.81
CA HIS A 11 -0.86 -17.73 15.42
C HIS A 11 -0.94 -16.21 15.24
N LEU A 12 -1.09 -15.45 16.33
CA LEU A 12 -1.17 -14.00 16.25
C LEU A 12 0.23 -13.37 16.16
N LYS A 13 0.37 -12.38 15.28
CA LYS A 13 1.53 -11.50 15.22
C LYS A 13 1.17 -10.12 15.77
N ILE A 14 2.05 -9.61 16.64
CA ILE A 14 2.01 -8.23 17.12
C ILE A 14 2.96 -7.44 16.24
N THR A 15 2.51 -6.29 15.72
CA THR A 15 3.35 -5.34 14.99
C THR A 15 3.22 -3.98 15.65
N ASP A 16 4.35 -3.39 16.06
CA ASP A 16 4.43 -2.03 16.58
C ASP A 16 4.38 -1.02 15.44
N THR A 17 3.52 -0.01 15.51
CA THR A 17 3.50 1.09 14.52
C THR A 17 3.79 2.42 15.20
N VAL A 18 4.64 3.22 14.55
CA VAL A 18 5.06 4.56 14.97
C VAL A 18 3.87 5.52 14.98
N LEU A 19 3.80 6.30 16.06
CA LEU A 19 2.82 7.35 16.32
C LEU A 19 2.83 8.45 15.24
N GLN A 20 1.66 8.76 14.69
CA GLN A 20 1.44 10.08 14.09
C GLN A 20 1.52 11.14 15.20
N PRO A 21 2.31 12.22 15.06
CA PRO A 21 2.38 13.27 16.07
C PRO A 21 1.15 14.18 15.98
N ASP A 22 0.06 13.79 16.64
CA ASP A 22 -1.05 14.71 16.93
C ASP A 22 -0.62 15.68 18.03
N ARG A 23 -0.43 16.96 17.67
CA ARG A 23 0.15 18.02 18.54
C ARG A 23 -0.71 18.44 19.76
N ARG A 24 -1.65 17.61 20.23
CA ARG A 24 -2.54 17.99 21.35
C ARG A 24 -3.01 16.85 22.27
N SER A 25 -2.46 15.64 22.17
CA SER A 25 -2.76 14.55 23.10
C SER A 25 -1.49 13.76 23.43
N SER A 26 -1.40 13.20 24.64
CA SER A 26 -0.30 12.32 25.04
C SER A 26 -0.11 11.21 23.99
N PRO A 27 1.15 10.83 23.64
CA PRO A 27 1.39 9.78 22.66
C PRO A 27 0.80 8.44 23.13
N GLY A 28 -0.27 7.99 22.46
CA GLY A 28 -0.94 6.72 22.77
C GLY A 28 -0.50 5.59 21.84
N THR A 29 0.06 4.50 22.37
CA THR A 29 0.49 3.36 21.55
C THR A 29 -0.71 2.61 20.97
N LYS A 30 -0.87 2.61 19.64
CA LYS A 30 -1.83 1.75 18.94
C LYS A 30 -1.19 0.40 18.68
N LEU A 31 -1.74 -0.66 19.27
CA LEU A 31 -1.31 -2.04 19.04
C LEU A 31 -2.16 -2.68 17.94
N ILE A 32 -1.50 -3.42 17.06
CA ILE A 32 -2.13 -4.17 15.99
C ILE A 32 -1.85 -5.65 16.20
N VAL A 33 -2.93 -6.41 16.32
CA VAL A 33 -2.89 -7.87 16.47
C VAL A 33 -3.52 -8.47 15.22
N SER A 34 -2.77 -9.29 14.51
CA SER A 34 -3.19 -9.87 13.23
C SER A 34 -2.87 -11.34 13.15
N ASP A 35 -3.70 -12.06 12.40
CA ASP A 35 -3.51 -13.48 12.18
C ASP A 35 -2.32 -13.74 11.22
N ALA A 36 -1.50 -14.75 11.50
CA ALA A 36 -0.32 -15.03 10.67
C ALA A 36 -0.67 -15.59 9.28
N ALA A 37 -1.88 -16.11 9.05
CA ALA A 37 -2.32 -16.66 7.76
C ALA A 37 -3.17 -15.69 6.93
N LEU A 38 -3.03 -14.38 7.15
CA LEU A 38 -3.68 -13.40 6.29
C LEU A 38 -3.22 -13.54 4.82
N PRO A 39 -4.14 -13.36 3.85
CA PRO A 39 -3.78 -13.35 2.44
C PRO A 39 -2.88 -12.15 2.11
N VAL A 40 -2.05 -12.33 1.10
CA VAL A 40 -1.24 -11.25 0.51
C VAL A 40 -2.17 -10.25 -0.18
N PRO A 41 -1.97 -8.93 -0.04
CA PRO A 41 -2.79 -7.94 -0.73
C PRO A 41 -2.68 -8.08 -2.24
N VAL A 42 -3.79 -7.88 -2.94
CA VAL A 42 -3.82 -7.87 -4.41
C VAL A 42 -3.47 -6.47 -4.88
N LEU A 43 -2.46 -6.34 -5.75
CA LEU A 43 -1.99 -5.06 -6.25
C LEU A 43 -2.22 -4.92 -7.76
N THR A 44 -2.72 -3.76 -8.15
CA THR A 44 -2.81 -3.31 -9.53
C THR A 44 -2.13 -1.96 -9.64
N VAL A 45 -1.21 -1.79 -10.59
CA VAL A 45 -0.64 -0.48 -10.90
C VAL A 45 -1.09 -0.04 -12.29
N LEU A 46 -1.60 1.18 -12.36
CA LEU A 46 -2.06 1.82 -13.58
C LEU A 46 -0.97 2.80 -14.08
N PRO A 47 -0.65 2.77 -15.38
CA PRO A 47 0.28 3.72 -15.97
C PRO A 47 -0.35 5.13 -16.08
N PRO A 48 0.48 6.16 -16.32
CA PRO A 48 0.00 7.51 -16.63
C PRO A 48 -0.86 7.53 -17.90
N SER A 49 -1.77 8.49 -18.02
CA SER A 49 -2.55 8.67 -19.24
C SER A 49 -1.72 9.36 -20.33
N SER A 50 -1.96 9.00 -21.59
CA SER A 50 -1.30 9.63 -22.73
C SER A 50 -1.56 11.13 -22.83
N GLU A 51 -2.67 11.62 -22.28
CA GLU A 51 -2.98 13.05 -22.23
C GLU A 51 -2.15 13.80 -21.19
N GLU A 52 -1.91 13.19 -20.03
CA GLU A 52 -1.06 13.77 -18.98
C GLU A 52 0.39 13.91 -19.46
N LEU A 53 0.89 12.89 -20.18
CA LEU A 53 2.26 12.88 -20.70
C LEU A 53 2.54 14.02 -21.68
N LYS A 54 1.52 14.54 -22.39
CA LYS A 54 1.67 15.74 -23.24
C LYS A 54 2.07 16.99 -22.45
N SER A 55 1.82 17.00 -21.14
CA SER A 55 2.19 18.08 -20.22
C SER A 55 3.48 17.81 -19.45
N ASN A 56 4.28 16.81 -19.88
CA ASN A 56 5.52 16.36 -19.22
C ASN A 56 5.32 15.95 -17.74
N LYS A 57 4.17 15.36 -17.42
CA LYS A 57 3.87 14.79 -16.11
C LYS A 57 3.43 13.35 -16.25
N ALA A 58 3.76 12.54 -15.26
CA ALA A 58 3.39 11.14 -15.21
C ALA A 58 2.89 10.79 -13.81
N THR A 59 1.59 10.51 -13.66
CA THR A 59 0.99 10.06 -12.42
C THR A 59 0.62 8.59 -12.52
N LEU A 60 1.27 7.77 -11.68
CA LEU A 60 0.96 6.36 -11.52
C LEU A 60 0.00 6.14 -10.37
N VAL A 61 -0.84 5.13 -10.48
CA VAL A 61 -1.79 4.74 -9.43
C VAL A 61 -1.51 3.31 -8.99
N CYS A 62 -1.30 3.09 -7.70
CA CYS A 62 -1.25 1.77 -7.09
C CYS A 62 -2.53 1.53 -6.30
N LEU A 63 -3.29 0.52 -6.72
CA LEU A 63 -4.51 0.06 -6.07
C LEU A 63 -4.20 -1.23 -5.32
N ALA A 64 -4.42 -1.22 -4.00
CA ALA A 64 -4.42 -2.40 -3.18
C ALA A 64 -5.86 -2.81 -2.87
N SER A 65 -6.22 -4.05 -3.15
CA SER A 65 -7.55 -4.62 -2.94
C SER A 65 -7.51 -5.94 -2.19
N ASP A 66 -8.70 -6.42 -1.80
CA ASP A 66 -8.92 -7.68 -1.08
C ASP A 66 -8.16 -7.82 0.24
N MET A 67 -7.74 -6.69 0.82
CA MET A 67 -7.12 -6.65 2.13
C MET A 67 -8.13 -7.06 3.19
N SER A 68 -7.71 -7.94 4.09
CA SER A 68 -8.57 -8.40 5.19
C SER A 68 -8.41 -7.56 6.46
N VAL A 69 -7.54 -6.54 6.41
CA VAL A 69 -7.23 -5.64 7.52
C VAL A 69 -7.39 -4.18 7.09
N GLY A 70 -7.83 -3.33 8.01
CA GLY A 70 -8.09 -1.90 7.77
C GLY A 70 -6.87 -1.00 7.94
N PHE A 71 -5.66 -1.53 7.80
CA PHE A 71 -4.42 -0.77 7.90
C PHE A 71 -3.40 -1.33 6.91
N ALA A 72 -2.67 -0.43 6.26
CA ALA A 72 -1.60 -0.77 5.34
C ALA A 72 -0.59 0.37 5.25
N ASP A 73 0.65 0.03 4.89
CA ASP A 73 1.72 0.95 4.55
C ASP A 73 2.04 0.83 3.06
N VAL A 74 2.38 1.95 2.40
CA VAL A 74 2.73 1.98 0.98
C VAL A 74 4.07 2.67 0.79
N ARG A 75 4.95 2.02 0.04
CA ARG A 75 6.25 2.55 -0.35
C ARG A 75 6.40 2.53 -1.86
N TRP A 76 6.89 3.63 -2.40
CA TRP A 76 7.25 3.74 -3.81
C TRP A 76 8.76 3.69 -3.98
N LEU A 77 9.20 3.04 -5.06
CA LEU A 77 10.59 2.99 -5.46
C LEU A 77 10.73 3.36 -6.93
N VAL A 78 11.72 4.19 -7.23
CA VAL A 78 12.14 4.53 -8.60
C VAL A 78 13.54 3.98 -8.80
N ASN A 79 13.68 3.02 -9.72
CA ASN A 79 14.91 2.24 -9.92
C ASN A 79 15.47 1.64 -8.62
N GLY A 80 14.59 1.17 -7.74
CA GLY A 80 14.96 0.56 -6.46
C GLY A 80 15.27 1.56 -5.33
N ASN A 81 15.22 2.87 -5.58
CA ASN A 81 15.40 3.88 -4.54
C ASN A 81 14.05 4.34 -4.00
N SER A 82 13.89 4.34 -2.67
CA SER A 82 12.65 4.79 -2.04
C SER A 82 12.41 6.28 -2.30
N VAL A 83 11.17 6.62 -2.67
CA VAL A 83 10.74 8.01 -2.91
C VAL A 83 9.52 8.36 -2.07
N THR A 84 9.48 9.61 -1.62
CA THR A 84 8.35 10.21 -0.89
C THR A 84 7.84 11.48 -1.57
N SER A 85 8.67 12.12 -2.39
CA SER A 85 8.27 13.28 -3.19
C SER A 85 7.24 12.87 -4.24
N GLY A 86 6.16 13.64 -4.36
CA GLY A 86 5.07 13.36 -5.30
C GLY A 86 4.19 12.17 -4.91
N VAL A 87 4.40 11.57 -3.73
CA VAL A 87 3.57 10.47 -3.22
C VAL A 87 2.38 11.03 -2.48
N ILE A 88 1.18 10.59 -2.86
CA ILE A 88 -0.07 10.87 -2.15
C ILE A 88 -0.76 9.54 -1.89
N THR A 89 -0.98 9.20 -0.62
CA THR A 89 -1.65 7.96 -0.23
C THR A 89 -3.00 8.27 0.40
N GLY A 90 -4.05 7.64 -0.13
CA GLY A 90 -5.42 7.78 0.40
C GLY A 90 -5.60 7.08 1.75
N SER A 91 -6.78 7.25 2.34
CA SER A 91 -7.17 6.44 3.50
C SER A 91 -7.58 5.03 3.06
N VAL A 92 -7.38 4.07 3.96
CA VAL A 92 -7.92 2.71 3.77
C VAL A 92 -9.45 2.77 3.89
N GLN A 93 -10.16 2.20 2.92
CA GLN A 93 -11.63 2.21 2.87
C GLN A 93 -12.18 0.79 2.93
N GLN A 94 -13.20 0.56 3.75
CA GLN A 94 -13.92 -0.71 3.77
C GLN A 94 -14.96 -0.74 2.65
N GLN A 95 -14.99 -1.84 1.91
CA GLN A 95 -15.94 -2.10 0.84
C GLN A 95 -17.14 -2.92 1.36
N ASP A 96 -18.22 -2.99 0.58
CA ASP A 96 -19.45 -3.72 0.94
C ASP A 96 -19.21 -5.22 1.18
N ASN A 97 -18.22 -5.80 0.51
CA ASN A 97 -17.79 -7.19 0.70
C ASN A 97 -16.96 -7.41 1.99
N LYS A 98 -16.86 -6.39 2.86
CA LYS A 98 -16.09 -6.38 4.12
C LYS A 98 -14.56 -6.49 3.94
N LYS A 99 -14.06 -6.36 2.71
CA LYS A 99 -12.62 -6.20 2.43
C LYS A 99 -12.25 -4.72 2.44
N PHE A 100 -10.95 -4.46 2.50
CA PHE A 100 -10.40 -3.12 2.50
C PHE A 100 -9.65 -2.84 1.19
N THR A 101 -9.70 -1.58 0.79
CA THR A 101 -8.98 -1.05 -0.37
C THR A 101 -8.17 0.17 0.02
N LEU A 102 -7.12 0.43 -0.75
CA LEU A 102 -6.26 1.60 -0.62
C LEU A 102 -5.77 2.01 -2.00
N SER A 103 -5.71 3.32 -2.25
CA SER A 103 -5.05 3.88 -3.42
C SER A 103 -3.87 4.74 -2.99
N SER A 104 -2.78 4.64 -3.74
CA SER A 104 -1.63 5.53 -3.64
C SER A 104 -1.23 6.02 -5.02
N TYR A 105 -0.78 7.26 -5.09
CA TYR A 105 -0.44 7.96 -6.32
C TYR A 105 1.01 8.40 -6.23
N LEU A 106 1.74 8.26 -7.33
CA LEU A 106 3.09 8.79 -7.47
C LEU A 106 3.14 9.65 -8.73
N THR A 107 3.42 10.95 -8.55
CA THR A 107 3.67 11.87 -9.67
C THR A 107 5.16 12.09 -9.85
N ILE A 108 5.68 11.80 -11.04
CA ILE A 108 7.05 12.08 -11.47
C ILE A 108 7.05 12.91 -12.76
N ASP A 109 8.25 13.31 -13.19
CA ASP A 109 8.42 13.98 -14.48
C ASP A 109 8.19 13.01 -15.65
N GLY A 110 7.53 13.49 -16.71
CA GLY A 110 7.23 12.69 -17.90
C GLY A 110 8.49 12.13 -18.56
N CYS A 111 9.59 12.89 -18.59
CA CYS A 111 10.86 12.41 -19.13
C CYS A 111 11.42 11.24 -18.30
N GLU A 112 11.21 11.24 -16.98
CA GLU A 112 11.65 10.13 -16.14
C GLU A 112 10.88 8.85 -16.41
N TRP A 113 9.57 8.96 -16.63
CA TRP A 113 8.74 7.85 -17.09
C TRP A 113 9.18 7.34 -18.47
N ASP A 114 9.43 8.26 -19.40
CA ASP A 114 9.83 7.95 -20.78
C ASP A 114 11.21 7.28 -20.87
N ASN A 115 12.10 7.56 -19.92
CA ASN A 115 13.40 6.91 -19.79
C ASN A 115 13.32 5.44 -19.31
N SER A 116 12.13 4.84 -19.30
CA SER A 116 11.89 3.43 -18.93
C SER A 116 12.41 3.08 -17.53
N LYS A 117 12.32 4.04 -16.59
CA LYS A 117 12.61 3.77 -15.19
C LYS A 117 11.64 2.72 -14.65
N VAL A 118 12.17 1.79 -13.87
CA VAL A 118 11.35 0.77 -13.20
C VAL A 118 10.77 1.38 -11.94
N ILE A 119 9.45 1.47 -11.90
CA ILE A 119 8.69 1.98 -10.77
C ILE A 119 8.12 0.78 -10.03
N THR A 120 8.28 0.74 -8.71
CA THR A 120 7.75 -0.31 -7.85
C THR A 120 6.81 0.31 -6.82
N CYS A 121 5.61 -0.25 -6.70
CA CYS A 121 4.73 -0.03 -5.56
C CYS A 121 4.83 -1.23 -4.63
N GLU A 122 5.18 -1.01 -3.38
CA GLU A 122 5.17 -2.00 -2.32
C GLU A 122 4.08 -1.67 -1.31
N VAL A 123 3.27 -2.65 -0.94
CA VAL A 123 2.21 -2.49 0.05
C VAL A 123 2.35 -3.55 1.11
N SER A 124 2.34 -3.14 2.37
CA SER A 124 2.29 -4.05 3.51
C SER A 124 0.97 -3.91 4.27
N ALA A 125 0.27 -5.02 4.46
CA ALA A 125 -0.98 -5.10 5.22
C ALA A 125 -0.95 -6.32 6.13
N GLY A 126 -1.19 -6.14 7.44
CA GLY A 126 -1.28 -7.26 8.40
C GLY A 126 -0.01 -8.11 8.50
N GLY A 127 1.17 -7.51 8.31
CA GLY A 127 2.45 -8.22 8.32
C GLY A 127 2.69 -9.10 7.08
N LYS A 128 1.87 -8.94 6.03
CA LYS A 128 2.11 -9.46 4.68
C LYS A 128 2.51 -8.30 3.78
N ALA A 129 3.30 -8.58 2.74
CA ALA A 129 3.74 -7.58 1.78
C ALA A 129 3.57 -8.11 0.35
N ALA A 130 3.22 -7.20 -0.55
CA ALA A 130 3.19 -7.43 -1.98
C ALA A 130 3.93 -6.28 -2.68
N SER A 131 4.47 -6.57 -3.86
CA SER A 131 5.12 -5.56 -4.70
C SER A 131 4.73 -5.78 -6.15
N VAL A 132 4.46 -4.70 -6.87
CA VAL A 132 4.25 -4.72 -8.31
C VAL A 132 5.17 -3.71 -8.98
N LYS A 133 5.73 -4.11 -10.12
CA LYS A 133 6.65 -3.29 -10.91
C LYS A 133 5.92 -2.86 -12.18
N ILE A 134 6.26 -1.68 -12.66
CA ILE A 134 5.81 -1.17 -13.95
C ILE A 134 6.92 -0.33 -14.58
N ASN A 135 6.96 -0.35 -15.90
CA ASN A 135 7.76 0.53 -16.73
C ASN A 135 6.98 0.83 -18.02
N LYS A 136 7.45 1.80 -18.81
CA LYS A 136 6.80 2.20 -20.06
C LYS A 136 6.66 1.06 -21.08
N SER A 137 7.58 0.10 -21.10
CA SER A 137 7.59 -1.03 -22.04
C SER A 137 6.60 -2.16 -21.69
N GLU A 138 5.98 -2.14 -20.51
CA GLU A 138 5.05 -3.19 -20.05
C GLU A 138 3.57 -2.92 -20.37
N CYS A 139 3.26 -1.95 -21.22
CA CYS A 139 1.90 -1.79 -21.75
C CYS A 139 1.56 -2.94 -22.70
N SER A 140 0.84 -3.95 -22.18
CA SER A 140 0.00 -4.81 -23.01
C SER A 140 -1.31 -4.08 -23.23
N GLU A 141 -1.67 -3.88 -24.50
CA GLU A 141 -2.91 -3.28 -24.99
C GLU A 141 -4.18 -3.97 -24.45
#